data_AF-A0A0D3I9I1-F1
#
_entry.id   AF-A0A0D3I9I1-F1
#
_cell.length_a   1.000
_cell.length_b   1.000
_cell.length_c   1.000
_cell.angle_alpha   90.00
_cell.angle_beta   90.00
_cell.angle_gamma   90.00
#
_symmetry.space_group_name_H-M   'P 1'
#
loop_
_entity.id
_entity.type
_entity.pdbx_description
1 polymer ?
#
loop_
_entity_poly.entity_id
_entity_poly.type
_entity_poly.pdbx_seq_one_letter_code
_entity_poly.pdbx_strand_id
1 'polypeptide(L)'
;MLPALAIILLPLARSPFKRAGHQRLKRLGQQRDGATNMSRLPGSGCAVTLVQQVSRAACVEGRTYGCTASPGQPPVVWVSNSCRGTFQCTGRWYGPSYNRSVDCFSPPDHTAYACACLGGGLWLPEERAAASAAAASLQPPTRQAATSRPNKQPRTRPRPPPSIVPSCLNTTNASVQQPGEAGGVSSSEDDGLIHVAFYDTRAPQRRNWMGVLRAAAMLDGPGVRLHALLASPLPPSVPAHIRVAALELRSPGARCLHANLVRLSHGPGRTYLLKPLLHFVLPPSVRRVLVLDTDVVMIRPLAELWGQFARFGPEAVLGLVAEQSSLYSGNAIGKNGGVQLLHLERMRRSPAYAAALDHYATGRGGAWLGYLGDQTLYSFMAYSHGALFHSLGCEWNRQLSVHFGLEAQRQHACAAPCGLLHANSPDLKCIGTAMQLANGSCVEWRRLQRNSSCVRNRGVGAKFRTAAATYFASCCL
;
A
#
# COMPACT_ATOMS: atom_id res chain seq x y z
N MET A 1 -36.42 -26.59 70.63
CA MET A 1 -37.06 -27.93 70.59
C MET A 1 -37.02 -28.41 69.14
N LEU A 2 -36.31 -29.50 68.87
CA LEU A 2 -36.30 -30.27 67.61
C LEU A 2 -37.08 -31.58 67.89
N PRO A 3 -37.83 -32.17 66.94
CA PRO A 3 -37.27 -33.04 65.87
C PRO A 3 -37.92 -32.83 64.47
N ALA A 4 -37.18 -33.02 63.35
CA ALA A 4 -37.09 -34.22 62.48
C ALA A 4 -38.44 -34.66 61.83
N LEU A 5 -38.61 -34.85 60.52
CA LEU A 5 -37.90 -35.75 59.59
C LEU A 5 -38.11 -35.33 58.12
N ALA A 6 -37.18 -35.71 57.24
CA ALA A 6 -37.17 -35.48 55.79
C ALA A 6 -37.77 -36.65 54.97
N ILE A 7 -38.40 -36.33 53.84
CA ILE A 7 -38.76 -37.22 52.70
C ILE A 7 -38.49 -36.38 51.44
N ILE A 8 -37.39 -36.56 50.70
CA ILE A 8 -37.07 -37.57 49.66
C ILE A 8 -37.94 -37.47 48.38
N LEU A 9 -37.27 -37.01 47.30
CA LEU A 9 -37.40 -37.30 45.86
C LEU A 9 -38.67 -36.90 45.07
N LEU A 10 -38.47 -36.01 44.09
CA LEU A 10 -39.17 -36.02 42.80
C LEU A 10 -38.15 -36.29 41.68
N PRO A 11 -38.29 -37.35 40.89
CA PRO A 11 -37.38 -37.69 39.79
C PRO A 11 -37.96 -37.41 38.39
N LEU A 12 -37.05 -37.08 37.46
CA LEU A 12 -36.88 -37.63 36.10
C LEU A 12 -38.07 -37.80 35.12
N ALA A 13 -37.90 -37.13 33.97
CA ALA A 13 -37.76 -37.72 32.63
C ALA A 13 -38.98 -38.03 31.72
N ARG A 14 -38.76 -37.71 30.42
CA ARG A 14 -39.22 -38.36 29.16
C ARG A 14 -40.73 -38.21 28.83
N SER A 15 -41.19 -37.97 27.61
CA SER A 15 -40.80 -38.32 26.21
C SER A 15 -41.75 -37.56 25.23
N PRO A 16 -42.05 -37.98 23.97
CA PRO A 16 -41.26 -38.28 22.75
C PRO A 16 -41.69 -37.34 21.57
N PHE A 17 -40.88 -37.10 20.52
CA PHE A 17 -40.73 -37.88 19.28
C PHE A 17 -42.00 -38.26 18.49
N LYS A 18 -42.02 -37.82 17.20
CA LYS A 18 -42.69 -38.39 15.99
C LYS A 18 -44.20 -38.13 15.82
N ARG A 19 -44.77 -37.97 14.61
CA ARG A 19 -44.32 -38.20 13.22
C ARG A 19 -45.34 -37.58 12.25
N ALA A 20 -44.87 -37.26 11.04
CA ALA A 20 -45.47 -37.46 9.70
C ALA A 20 -46.97 -37.14 9.48
N GLY A 21 -47.42 -36.49 8.42
CA GLY A 21 -46.78 -36.10 7.18
C GLY A 21 -47.86 -35.82 6.13
N HIS A 22 -47.43 -35.17 5.04
CA HIS A 22 -47.98 -35.28 3.68
C HIS A 22 -49.46 -34.90 3.45
N GLN A 23 -49.64 -33.80 2.70
CA GLN A 23 -50.22 -33.78 1.34
C GLN A 23 -49.88 -32.42 0.70
N ARG A 24 -48.97 -32.40 -0.29
CA ARG A 24 -49.21 -32.38 -1.75
C ARG A 24 -50.08 -31.20 -2.22
N LEU A 25 -49.49 -30.21 -2.89
CA LEU A 25 -49.19 -30.17 -4.34
C LEU A 25 -50.44 -30.07 -5.25
N LYS A 26 -50.67 -28.86 -5.77
CA LYS A 26 -50.89 -28.57 -7.20
C LYS A 26 -50.15 -27.24 -7.45
N ARG A 27 -49.03 -27.14 -8.18
CA ARG A 27 -48.56 -27.78 -9.42
C ARG A 27 -49.40 -27.40 -10.63
N LEU A 28 -48.84 -26.49 -11.42
CA LEU A 28 -48.88 -26.36 -12.89
C LEU A 28 -47.85 -25.28 -13.21
N GLY A 29 -46.72 -25.49 -13.88
CA GLY A 29 -45.97 -26.65 -14.38
C GLY A 29 -44.59 -26.05 -14.73
N GLN A 30 -43.50 -26.48 -14.11
CA GLN A 30 -42.58 -27.50 -14.63
C GLN A 30 -42.32 -27.42 -16.13
N GLN A 31 -41.18 -26.83 -16.51
CA GLN A 31 -40.27 -27.48 -17.45
C GLN A 31 -38.82 -27.10 -17.11
N ARG A 32 -38.07 -28.07 -16.57
CA ARG A 32 -36.64 -28.18 -16.84
C ARG A 32 -36.57 -28.76 -18.23
N ASP A 33 -36.02 -28.02 -19.17
CA ASP A 33 -35.32 -28.46 -20.37
C ASP A 33 -34.73 -27.21 -21.03
N GLY A 34 -33.57 -27.35 -21.64
CA GLY A 34 -33.06 -26.36 -22.58
C GLY A 34 -31.97 -25.47 -22.01
N ALA A 35 -30.74 -25.80 -22.42
CA ALA A 35 -29.77 -24.77 -22.74
C ALA A 35 -30.42 -23.62 -23.53
N THR A 36 -29.82 -22.43 -23.39
CA THR A 36 -29.94 -21.25 -24.25
C THR A 36 -31.27 -20.47 -24.25
N ASN A 37 -31.22 -19.30 -23.62
CA ASN A 37 -31.56 -18.04 -24.30
C ASN A 37 -30.72 -16.88 -23.71
N MET A 38 -29.40 -17.10 -23.61
CA MET A 38 -28.39 -16.44 -24.45
C MET A 38 -28.93 -15.75 -25.73
N SER A 39 -29.45 -14.53 -25.57
CA SER A 39 -29.56 -13.54 -26.63
C SER A 39 -29.57 -12.15 -25.97
N ARG A 40 -28.42 -11.52 -25.74
CA ARG A 40 -27.50 -11.05 -26.79
C ARG A 40 -26.06 -11.56 -26.61
N LEU A 41 -25.59 -12.29 -27.61
CA LEU A 41 -24.17 -12.32 -28.01
C LEU A 41 -24.14 -11.80 -29.45
N PRO A 42 -23.21 -10.88 -29.79
CA PRO A 42 -21.84 -11.31 -30.04
C PRO A 42 -20.76 -10.40 -29.41
N GLY A 43 -19.75 -11.01 -28.76
CA GLY A 43 -18.40 -10.45 -28.67
C GLY A 43 -17.80 -10.23 -27.27
N SER A 44 -18.55 -9.77 -26.27
CA SER A 44 -18.02 -9.44 -24.94
C SER A 44 -19.14 -9.27 -23.91
N GLY A 45 -19.65 -10.39 -23.36
CA GLY A 45 -20.72 -10.38 -22.37
C GLY A 45 -20.18 -10.31 -20.93
N CYS A 46 -20.81 -9.49 -20.10
CA CYS A 46 -20.58 -9.45 -18.65
C CYS A 46 -21.91 -9.58 -17.90
N ALA A 47 -21.93 -10.45 -16.89
CA ALA A 47 -23.01 -10.59 -15.93
C ALA A 47 -22.45 -10.37 -14.52
N VAL A 48 -23.23 -9.73 -13.65
CA VAL A 48 -22.84 -9.49 -12.26
C VAL A 48 -23.97 -9.83 -11.30
N THR A 49 -23.64 -10.38 -10.14
CA THR A 49 -24.60 -10.67 -9.08
C THR A 49 -24.06 -10.19 -7.74
N LEU A 50 -24.87 -9.52 -6.93
CA LEU A 50 -24.47 -9.17 -5.57
C LEU A 50 -24.38 -10.43 -4.68
N VAL A 51 -23.20 -10.71 -4.14
CA VAL A 51 -22.95 -11.85 -3.23
C VAL A 51 -23.15 -11.43 -1.78
N GLN A 52 -22.60 -10.26 -1.43
CA GLN A 52 -22.69 -9.74 -0.07
C GLN A 52 -22.81 -8.23 -0.09
N GLN A 53 -23.87 -7.70 0.51
CA GLN A 53 -23.98 -6.27 0.75
C GLN A 53 -23.22 -5.88 2.02
N VAL A 54 -22.46 -4.80 1.95
CA VAL A 54 -21.69 -4.24 3.07
C VAL A 54 -22.16 -2.82 3.41
N SER A 55 -22.79 -2.10 2.47
CA SER A 55 -23.42 -0.80 2.71
C SER A 55 -24.76 -0.92 3.45
N ARG A 56 -25.11 0.14 4.18
CA ARG A 56 -26.50 0.37 4.63
C ARG A 56 -27.41 0.85 3.49
N ALA A 57 -26.84 1.57 2.51
CA ALA A 57 -27.53 1.94 1.28
C ALA A 57 -27.80 0.70 0.42
N ALA A 58 -28.97 0.68 -0.24
CA ALA A 58 -29.44 -0.49 -0.99
C ALA A 58 -28.66 -0.71 -2.29
N CYS A 59 -28.21 -1.95 -2.49
CA CYS A 59 -27.64 -2.44 -3.74
C CYS A 59 -28.70 -3.21 -4.54
N VAL A 60 -29.20 -2.62 -5.63
CA VAL A 60 -30.26 -3.13 -6.48
C VAL A 60 -29.75 -3.21 -7.92
N GLU A 61 -29.81 -4.39 -8.53
CA GLU A 61 -29.31 -4.61 -9.89
C GLU A 61 -30.05 -3.73 -10.90
N GLY A 62 -29.32 -3.14 -11.84
CA GLY A 62 -29.83 -2.22 -12.85
C GLY A 62 -30.16 -0.81 -12.34
N ARG A 63 -30.16 -0.58 -11.02
CA ARG A 63 -30.44 0.74 -10.41
C ARG A 63 -29.24 1.33 -9.68
N THR A 64 -28.65 0.54 -8.78
CA THR A 64 -27.49 0.96 -7.97
C THR A 64 -26.27 0.08 -8.14
N TYR A 65 -26.35 -0.98 -8.94
CA TYR A 65 -25.20 -1.67 -9.50
C TYR A 65 -25.54 -2.39 -10.81
N GLY A 66 -24.53 -2.75 -11.60
CA GLY A 66 -24.67 -3.55 -12.82
C GLY A 66 -23.32 -3.84 -13.46
N CYS A 67 -23.31 -4.50 -14.62
CA CYS A 67 -22.06 -4.71 -15.37
C CYS A 67 -22.12 -4.10 -16.77
N THR A 68 -21.00 -3.54 -17.20
CA THR A 68 -20.82 -3.00 -18.55
C THR A 68 -19.63 -3.67 -19.21
N ALA A 69 -19.79 -4.05 -20.48
CA ALA A 69 -18.72 -4.58 -21.31
C ALA A 69 -18.69 -3.81 -22.64
N SER A 70 -17.51 -3.28 -22.97
CA SER A 70 -17.28 -2.52 -24.20
C SER A 70 -16.20 -3.21 -25.05
N PRO A 71 -16.32 -3.21 -26.39
CA PRO A 71 -15.30 -3.79 -27.26
C PRO A 71 -13.92 -3.17 -26.99
N GLY A 72 -12.91 -4.02 -26.76
CA GLY A 72 -11.54 -3.58 -26.47
C GLY A 72 -11.27 -3.20 -25.02
N GLN A 73 -12.27 -3.22 -24.12
CA GLN A 73 -12.10 -2.88 -22.71
C GLN A 73 -12.52 -4.01 -21.76
N PRO A 74 -11.86 -4.14 -20.61
CA PRO A 74 -12.24 -5.15 -19.63
C PRO A 74 -13.63 -4.86 -19.07
N PRO A 75 -14.42 -5.92 -18.78
CA PRO A 75 -15.74 -5.78 -18.20
C PRO A 75 -15.65 -5.20 -16.78
N VAL A 76 -16.56 -4.29 -16.46
CA VAL A 76 -16.58 -3.56 -15.19
C VAL A 76 -17.93 -3.66 -14.50
N VAL A 77 -17.90 -3.92 -13.19
CA VAL A 77 -19.04 -3.73 -12.29
C VAL A 77 -19.14 -2.25 -11.96
N TRP A 78 -20.27 -1.62 -12.21
CA TRP A 78 -20.55 -0.29 -11.72
C TRP A 78 -21.45 -0.35 -10.48
N VAL A 79 -21.29 0.61 -9.57
CA VAL A 79 -22.08 0.80 -8.35
C VAL A 79 -22.37 2.28 -8.16
N SER A 80 -23.50 2.65 -7.58
CA SER A 80 -23.91 4.04 -7.36
C SER A 80 -24.67 4.22 -6.05
N ASN A 81 -24.97 5.47 -5.69
CA ASN A 81 -25.81 5.82 -4.53
C ASN A 81 -25.34 5.17 -3.22
N SER A 82 -24.04 5.21 -2.95
CA SER A 82 -23.42 4.61 -1.76
C SER A 82 -23.56 3.09 -1.63
N CYS A 83 -23.93 2.38 -2.71
CA CYS A 83 -23.90 0.92 -2.74
C CYS A 83 -22.47 0.40 -2.56
N ARG A 84 -22.29 -0.54 -1.62
CA ARG A 84 -21.03 -1.26 -1.37
C ARG A 84 -21.33 -2.73 -1.14
N GLY A 85 -20.61 -3.59 -1.84
CA GLY A 85 -20.72 -5.02 -1.67
C GLY A 85 -19.63 -5.80 -2.39
N THR A 86 -19.67 -7.11 -2.18
CA THR A 86 -18.93 -8.09 -2.96
C THR A 86 -19.85 -8.59 -4.07
N PHE A 87 -19.36 -8.53 -5.30
CA PHE A 87 -20.11 -8.86 -6.51
C PHE A 87 -19.45 -10.02 -7.24
N GLN A 88 -20.23 -11.03 -7.63
CA GLN A 88 -19.78 -12.10 -8.51
C GLN A 88 -19.90 -11.63 -9.95
N CYS A 89 -18.78 -11.44 -10.61
CA CYS A 89 -18.74 -11.09 -12.02
C CYS A 89 -18.35 -12.30 -12.87
N THR A 90 -19.18 -12.60 -13.86
CA THR A 90 -19.01 -13.73 -14.79
C THR A 90 -19.11 -13.26 -16.23
N GLY A 91 -18.31 -13.86 -17.11
CA GLY A 91 -18.40 -13.56 -18.52
C GLY A 91 -17.22 -14.09 -19.30
N ARG A 92 -16.99 -13.53 -20.49
CA ARG A 92 -15.86 -13.90 -21.35
C ARG A 92 -15.21 -12.66 -21.91
N TRP A 93 -13.91 -12.52 -21.69
CA TRP A 93 -13.11 -11.43 -22.23
C TRP A 93 -11.76 -11.97 -22.70
N TYR A 94 -11.49 -11.91 -24.01
CA TYR A 94 -10.33 -12.51 -24.70
C TYR A 94 -9.76 -13.78 -24.04
N GLY A 95 -10.23 -14.95 -24.48
CA GLY A 95 -9.79 -16.25 -23.95
C GLY A 95 -10.86 -16.96 -23.11
N PRO A 96 -10.48 -17.73 -22.07
CA PRO A 96 -11.42 -18.52 -21.27
C PRO A 96 -12.40 -17.65 -20.47
N SER A 97 -13.54 -18.23 -20.08
CA SER A 97 -14.53 -17.54 -19.25
C SER A 97 -13.98 -17.21 -17.86
N TYR A 98 -14.30 -16.02 -17.34
CA TYR A 98 -13.95 -15.61 -15.99
C TYR A 98 -15.16 -15.72 -15.05
N ASN A 99 -14.88 -16.02 -13.79
CA ASN A 99 -15.83 -16.05 -12.69
C ASN A 99 -15.12 -15.54 -11.43
N ARG A 100 -15.32 -14.28 -11.05
CA ARG A 100 -14.52 -13.59 -10.03
C ARG A 100 -15.40 -12.80 -9.07
N SER A 101 -15.06 -12.86 -7.78
CA SER A 101 -15.64 -11.99 -6.77
C SER A 101 -14.87 -10.67 -6.74
N VAL A 102 -15.58 -9.54 -6.76
CA VAL A 102 -15.02 -8.18 -6.78
C VAL A 102 -15.69 -7.34 -5.71
N ASP A 103 -14.89 -6.74 -4.84
CA ASP A 103 -15.38 -5.75 -3.88
C ASP A 103 -15.49 -4.39 -4.56
N CYS A 104 -16.69 -3.83 -4.61
CA CYS A 104 -16.95 -2.55 -5.27
C CYS A 104 -17.78 -1.62 -4.38
N PHE A 105 -17.49 -0.32 -4.42
CA PHE A 105 -18.22 0.67 -3.62
C PHE A 105 -18.32 2.03 -4.30
N SER A 106 -19.47 2.68 -4.16
CA SER A 106 -19.69 4.07 -4.54
C SER A 106 -19.47 4.97 -3.31
N PRO A 107 -18.55 5.96 -3.36
CA PRO A 107 -18.44 6.97 -2.30
C PRO A 107 -19.68 7.87 -2.21
N PRO A 108 -20.00 8.45 -1.03
CA PRO A 108 -21.20 9.26 -0.83
C PRO A 108 -21.35 10.46 -1.76
N ASP A 109 -20.23 11.03 -2.25
CA ASP A 109 -20.23 12.23 -3.09
C ASP A 109 -20.11 11.93 -4.59
N HIS A 110 -20.26 10.67 -5.02
CA HIS A 110 -20.08 10.25 -6.41
C HIS A 110 -21.35 9.63 -6.98
N THR A 111 -21.68 9.99 -8.23
CA THR A 111 -22.89 9.52 -8.91
C THR A 111 -22.80 8.04 -9.32
N ALA A 112 -21.61 7.53 -9.64
CA ALA A 112 -21.33 6.11 -9.89
C ALA A 112 -19.81 5.83 -9.81
N TYR A 113 -19.44 4.58 -9.55
CA TYR A 113 -18.06 4.08 -9.47
C TYR A 113 -17.96 2.74 -10.19
N ALA A 114 -16.83 2.43 -10.85
CA ALA A 114 -16.64 1.21 -11.62
C ALA A 114 -15.42 0.40 -11.15
N CYS A 115 -15.57 -0.92 -11.06
CA CYS A 115 -14.57 -1.88 -10.62
C CYS A 115 -14.41 -2.98 -11.66
N ALA A 116 -13.20 -3.30 -12.09
CA ALA A 116 -13.00 -4.33 -13.11
C ALA A 116 -13.31 -5.73 -12.59
N CYS A 117 -14.03 -6.51 -13.41
CA CYS A 117 -14.35 -7.91 -13.14
C CYS A 117 -13.11 -8.83 -13.08
N LEU A 118 -12.00 -8.39 -13.66
CA LEU A 118 -10.76 -9.18 -13.76
C LEU A 118 -9.73 -8.82 -12.68
N GLY A 119 -10.04 -7.87 -11.79
CA GLY A 119 -9.07 -7.25 -10.88
C GLY A 119 -8.22 -6.20 -11.60
N GLY A 120 -7.91 -5.09 -10.91
CA GLY A 120 -7.30 -3.90 -11.50
C GLY A 120 -8.35 -2.86 -11.87
N GLY A 121 -8.52 -1.83 -11.03
CA GLY A 121 -9.35 -0.68 -11.39
C GLY A 121 -8.78 0.02 -12.63
N LEU A 122 -9.52 -0.02 -13.74
CA LEU A 122 -9.28 0.83 -14.91
C LEU A 122 -10.16 2.07 -14.78
N TRP A 123 -9.55 3.24 -14.93
CA TRP A 123 -10.26 4.50 -15.13
C TRP A 123 -10.93 4.51 -16.51
N LEU A 124 -12.24 4.78 -16.57
CA LEU A 124 -12.91 5.27 -17.78
C LEU A 124 -13.07 6.79 -17.68
N PRO A 125 -12.75 7.56 -18.73
CA PRO A 125 -13.13 8.97 -18.81
C PRO A 125 -14.67 9.10 -18.86
N GLU A 126 -15.23 10.08 -18.15
CA GLU A 126 -16.66 10.39 -18.11
C GLU A 126 -17.28 10.58 -19.52
N GLU A 127 -18.23 9.73 -19.91
CA GLU A 127 -19.22 10.06 -20.94
C GLU A 127 -20.38 10.83 -20.29
N ARG A 128 -20.33 12.17 -20.35
CA ARG A 128 -21.53 13.02 -20.20
C ARG A 128 -22.22 13.16 -21.56
N ALA A 129 -23.16 12.27 -21.86
CA ALA A 129 -24.16 12.50 -22.91
C ALA A 129 -25.39 11.57 -22.79
N ALA A 130 -26.11 11.60 -21.67
CA ALA A 130 -27.44 10.95 -21.61
C ALA A 130 -28.40 11.50 -20.54
N ALA A 131 -28.18 12.72 -20.03
CA ALA A 131 -29.06 13.29 -18.99
C ALA A 131 -29.33 14.80 -19.18
N SER A 132 -29.58 15.23 -20.42
CA SER A 132 -30.12 16.57 -20.68
C SER A 132 -31.18 16.51 -21.77
N ALA A 133 -32.35 15.97 -21.42
CA ALA A 133 -33.56 16.08 -22.24
C ALA A 133 -34.81 16.44 -21.42
N ALA A 134 -34.68 16.89 -20.17
CA ALA A 134 -35.84 17.12 -19.29
C ALA A 134 -35.78 18.41 -18.46
N ALA A 135 -35.02 19.44 -18.89
CA ALA A 135 -35.00 20.73 -18.21
C ALA A 135 -34.97 21.93 -19.16
N ALA A 136 -35.61 21.79 -20.33
CA ALA A 136 -35.90 22.92 -21.22
C ALA A 136 -37.35 23.36 -21.02
N SER A 137 -37.57 24.19 -20.00
CA SER A 137 -38.71 25.12 -19.89
C SER A 137 -38.58 25.85 -18.57
N LEU A 138 -37.99 27.04 -18.61
CA LEU A 138 -38.31 28.23 -17.80
C LEU A 138 -37.23 29.29 -18.09
N GLN A 139 -37.65 30.42 -18.64
CA GLN A 139 -36.79 31.57 -18.95
C GLN A 139 -36.21 32.21 -17.66
N PRO A 140 -35.02 32.83 -17.72
CA PRO A 140 -34.40 33.47 -16.56
C PRO A 140 -34.90 34.91 -16.36
N PRO A 141 -35.11 35.38 -15.12
CA PRO A 141 -35.10 36.80 -14.83
C PRO A 141 -33.67 37.31 -14.59
N THR A 142 -33.55 38.60 -14.82
CA THR A 142 -32.39 39.50 -14.91
C THR A 142 -31.36 39.45 -13.78
N ARG A 143 -30.10 39.74 -14.18
CA ARG A 143 -28.90 39.97 -13.35
C ARG A 143 -29.11 40.98 -12.22
N GLN A 144 -28.56 40.67 -11.04
CA GLN A 144 -27.77 41.61 -10.24
C GLN A 144 -26.53 40.93 -9.65
N ALA A 145 -25.44 41.69 -9.59
CA ALA A 145 -24.09 41.25 -9.32
C ALA A 145 -23.83 41.00 -7.84
N ALA A 146 -23.08 39.93 -7.52
CA ALA A 146 -22.31 39.83 -6.29
C ALA A 146 -20.99 39.12 -6.57
N THR A 147 -19.91 39.86 -6.35
CA THR A 147 -18.52 39.50 -6.55
C THR A 147 -18.05 38.49 -5.51
N SER A 148 -17.69 37.28 -5.94
CA SER A 148 -16.60 36.50 -5.33
C SER A 148 -16.16 35.40 -6.29
N ARG A 149 -14.93 35.50 -6.82
CA ARG A 149 -14.31 34.44 -7.63
C ARG A 149 -13.72 33.39 -6.68
N PRO A 150 -14.16 32.12 -6.69
CA PRO A 150 -13.33 31.04 -6.19
C PRO A 150 -12.25 30.76 -7.23
N ASN A 151 -11.01 30.69 -6.76
CA ASN A 151 -9.82 30.44 -7.56
C ASN A 151 -9.91 29.03 -8.19
N LYS A 152 -10.37 28.93 -9.45
CA LYS A 152 -10.40 27.68 -10.21
C LYS A 152 -8.96 27.30 -10.54
N GLN A 153 -8.42 26.30 -9.83
CA GLN A 153 -7.22 25.59 -10.28
C GLN A 153 -7.47 25.03 -11.70
N PRO A 154 -6.51 25.13 -12.62
CA PRO A 154 -6.67 24.62 -13.98
C PRO A 154 -6.82 23.09 -13.94
N ARG A 155 -7.90 22.57 -14.51
CA ARG A 155 -8.09 21.13 -14.74
C ARG A 155 -7.01 20.65 -15.70
N THR A 156 -5.96 20.02 -15.18
CA THR A 156 -4.95 19.33 -15.98
C THR A 156 -5.60 18.12 -16.65
N ARG A 157 -5.43 17.99 -17.98
CA ARG A 157 -5.86 16.77 -18.69
C ARG A 157 -5.12 15.56 -18.11
N PRO A 158 -5.78 14.39 -17.94
CA PRO A 158 -5.10 13.18 -17.49
C PRO A 158 -3.91 12.88 -18.40
N ARG A 159 -2.74 12.63 -17.80
CA ARG A 159 -1.54 12.24 -18.56
C ARG A 159 -1.78 10.86 -19.17
N PRO A 160 -1.53 10.64 -20.48
CA PRO A 160 -1.68 9.32 -21.07
C PRO A 160 -0.71 8.30 -20.41
N PRO A 161 -1.00 7.00 -20.50
CA PRO A 161 -0.09 5.96 -20.03
C PRO A 161 1.33 6.12 -20.61
N PRO A 162 2.38 5.72 -19.88
CA PRO A 162 3.74 5.78 -20.38
C PRO A 162 3.92 4.86 -21.60
N SER A 163 4.75 5.29 -22.55
CA SER A 163 5.13 4.42 -23.66
C SER A 163 5.89 3.19 -23.17
N ILE A 164 5.59 2.06 -23.80
CA ILE A 164 6.28 0.80 -23.57
C ILE A 164 7.66 0.85 -24.23
N VAL A 165 8.69 0.45 -23.50
CA VAL A 165 10.08 0.36 -23.98
C VAL A 165 10.58 -1.08 -23.91
N PRO A 166 11.65 -1.44 -24.64
CA PRO A 166 12.22 -2.78 -24.59
C PRO A 166 12.63 -3.22 -23.18
N SER A 167 12.54 -4.53 -22.96
CA SER A 167 12.97 -5.17 -21.71
C SER A 167 14.46 -4.97 -21.46
N CYS A 168 14.82 -4.83 -20.19
CA CYS A 168 16.22 -4.79 -19.74
C CYS A 168 16.77 -6.16 -19.36
N LEU A 169 15.91 -7.19 -19.35
CA LEU A 169 16.25 -8.58 -19.08
C LEU A 169 16.33 -9.30 -20.44
N ASN A 170 17.53 -9.67 -20.88
CA ASN A 170 17.71 -10.30 -22.19
C ASN A 170 17.02 -11.68 -22.22
N THR A 171 16.21 -11.96 -23.24
CA THR A 171 15.41 -13.21 -23.38
C THR A 171 16.25 -14.46 -23.63
N THR A 172 17.56 -14.34 -23.83
CA THR A 172 18.45 -15.47 -24.14
C THR A 172 19.37 -15.89 -23.00
N ASN A 173 19.31 -15.25 -21.84
CA ASN A 173 19.96 -15.75 -20.62
C ASN A 173 19.26 -15.12 -19.42
N ALA A 174 18.33 -15.85 -18.80
CA ALA A 174 17.67 -15.52 -17.54
C ALA A 174 18.63 -15.53 -16.32
N SER A 175 19.91 -15.25 -16.56
CA SER A 175 20.85 -14.73 -15.59
C SER A 175 21.24 -13.33 -16.07
N VAL A 176 20.66 -12.29 -15.47
CA VAL A 176 21.45 -11.07 -15.29
C VAL A 176 22.70 -11.56 -14.59
N GLN A 177 23.83 -11.65 -15.30
CA GLN A 177 25.09 -12.07 -14.71
C GLN A 177 25.29 -11.17 -13.50
N GLN A 178 25.08 -11.77 -12.33
CA GLN A 178 25.41 -11.19 -11.05
C GLN A 178 26.92 -10.96 -11.07
N PRO A 179 27.44 -9.97 -10.32
CA PRO A 179 28.88 -9.93 -10.09
C PRO A 179 29.31 -11.35 -9.71
N GLY A 180 30.20 -11.92 -10.54
CA GLY A 180 30.56 -13.32 -10.44
C GLY A 180 31.00 -13.66 -9.02
N GLU A 181 30.88 -14.94 -8.69
CA GLU A 181 31.60 -15.56 -7.58
C GLU A 181 33.12 -15.41 -7.82
N ALA A 182 33.64 -14.18 -7.73
CA ALA A 182 35.03 -13.97 -7.44
C ALA A 182 35.17 -14.42 -5.99
N GLY A 183 35.85 -15.56 -5.80
CA GLY A 183 36.08 -16.25 -4.53
C GLY A 183 36.65 -15.34 -3.45
N GLY A 184 35.80 -14.54 -2.85
CA GLY A 184 36.00 -13.89 -1.57
C GLY A 184 35.37 -14.79 -0.52
N VAL A 185 36.23 -15.40 0.30
CA VAL A 185 35.93 -16.00 1.60
C VAL A 185 34.61 -15.45 2.15
N SER A 186 33.63 -16.32 2.43
CA SER A 186 32.47 -15.93 3.23
C SER A 186 33.03 -15.47 4.58
N SER A 187 33.24 -14.16 4.75
CA SER A 187 33.63 -13.67 6.06
C SER A 187 32.43 -13.91 6.96
N SER A 188 32.63 -14.78 7.95
CA SER A 188 31.73 -15.05 9.07
C SER A 188 31.36 -13.78 9.86
N GLU A 189 31.96 -12.64 9.54
CA GLU A 189 31.80 -11.34 10.20
C GLU A 189 30.43 -10.70 10.02
N ASP A 190 29.71 -11.04 8.95
CA ASP A 190 28.39 -10.45 8.66
C ASP A 190 27.22 -11.40 9.00
N ASP A 191 27.52 -12.70 9.18
CA ASP A 191 26.50 -13.70 9.49
C ASP A 191 25.98 -13.50 10.93
N GLY A 192 24.65 -13.45 11.06
CA GLY A 192 23.98 -13.22 12.35
C GLY A 192 23.79 -11.74 12.72
N LEU A 193 24.33 -10.79 11.96
CA LEU A 193 24.12 -9.36 12.22
C LEU A 193 22.77 -8.85 11.70
N ILE A 194 22.25 -7.82 12.37
CA ILE A 194 21.13 -6.99 11.90
C ILE A 194 21.72 -5.89 11.00
N HIS A 195 21.41 -5.93 9.71
CA HIS A 195 21.87 -4.90 8.78
C HIS A 195 20.83 -3.79 8.68
N VAL A 196 21.25 -2.54 8.91
CA VAL A 196 20.42 -1.35 8.72
C VAL A 196 21.11 -0.41 7.74
N ALA A 197 20.36 0.05 6.74
CA ALA A 197 20.83 0.96 5.73
C ALA A 197 20.04 2.28 5.75
N PHE A 198 20.79 3.39 5.73
CA PHE A 198 20.25 4.72 5.45
C PHE A 198 20.57 5.10 4.01
N TYR A 199 19.57 5.62 3.32
CA TYR A 199 19.64 5.92 1.90
C TYR A 199 19.68 7.44 1.65
N ASP A 200 20.74 7.97 1.05
CA ASP A 200 20.87 9.40 0.74
C ASP A 200 21.52 9.66 -0.63
N THR A 201 20.71 10.12 -1.57
CA THR A 201 21.09 10.47 -2.95
C THR A 201 21.41 11.94 -3.16
N ARG A 202 21.34 12.77 -2.12
CA ARG A 202 21.62 14.19 -2.25
C ARG A 202 23.09 14.40 -2.61
N ALA A 203 23.34 15.43 -3.43
CA ALA A 203 24.68 15.88 -3.75
C ALA A 203 25.49 16.15 -2.46
N PRO A 204 26.81 15.97 -2.43
CA PRO A 204 27.65 16.07 -1.22
C PRO A 204 27.30 17.24 -0.30
N GLN A 205 27.15 18.43 -0.87
CA GLN A 205 26.85 19.69 -0.20
C GLN A 205 25.42 19.81 0.36
N ARG A 206 24.51 18.91 -0.04
CA ARG A 206 23.11 18.85 0.42
C ARG A 206 22.80 17.59 1.24
N ARG A 207 23.77 16.69 1.44
CA ARG A 207 23.56 15.47 2.24
C ARG A 207 23.19 15.83 3.66
N ASN A 208 22.22 15.11 4.21
CA ASN A 208 21.86 15.28 5.62
C ASN A 208 22.68 14.30 6.46
N TRP A 209 24.01 14.49 6.46
CA TRP A 209 24.91 13.60 7.19
C TRP A 209 24.58 13.59 8.68
N MET A 210 24.24 14.75 9.24
CA MET A 210 23.78 14.85 10.63
C MET A 210 22.52 14.05 10.91
N GLY A 211 21.58 13.96 9.96
CA GLY A 211 20.40 13.10 10.10
C GLY A 211 20.75 11.62 10.07
N VAL A 212 21.64 11.21 9.16
CA VAL A 212 22.14 9.83 9.10
C VAL A 212 22.83 9.45 10.40
N LEU A 213 23.76 10.29 10.89
CA LEU A 213 24.49 10.04 12.14
C LEU A 213 23.55 9.97 13.35
N ARG A 214 22.55 10.86 13.45
CA ARG A 214 21.56 10.80 14.54
C ARG A 214 20.72 9.53 14.50
N ALA A 215 20.20 9.17 13.32
CA ALA A 215 19.40 7.96 13.18
C ALA A 215 20.24 6.71 13.44
N ALA A 216 21.49 6.70 12.98
CA ALA A 216 22.47 5.65 13.23
C ALA A 216 22.77 5.49 14.73
N ALA A 217 23.02 6.58 15.45
CA ALA A 217 23.38 6.55 16.87
C ALA A 217 22.31 5.87 17.76
N MET A 218 21.03 5.97 17.39
CA MET A 218 19.92 5.30 18.07
C MET A 218 19.87 3.78 17.80
N LEU A 219 20.45 3.33 16.69
CA LEU A 219 20.42 1.94 16.24
C LEU A 219 21.76 1.22 16.46
N ASP A 220 22.81 1.97 16.78
CA ASP A 220 24.14 1.43 16.98
C ASP A 220 24.19 0.56 18.24
N GLY A 221 24.88 -0.57 18.15
CA GLY A 221 24.95 -1.53 19.24
C GLY A 221 25.46 -2.90 18.82
N PRO A 222 25.72 -3.80 19.79
CA PRO A 222 26.20 -5.15 19.52
C PRO A 222 25.26 -5.90 18.57
N GLY A 223 25.83 -6.55 17.56
CA GLY A 223 25.05 -7.31 16.59
C GLY A 223 24.38 -6.48 15.49
N VAL A 224 24.61 -5.15 15.42
CA VAL A 224 24.09 -4.29 14.36
C VAL A 224 25.21 -3.86 13.41
N ARG A 225 24.94 -3.90 12.11
CA ARG A 225 25.79 -3.30 11.08
C ARG A 225 25.06 -2.18 10.36
N LEU A 226 25.61 -0.98 10.46
CA LEU A 226 25.09 0.22 9.82
C LEU A 226 25.71 0.42 8.44
N HIS A 227 24.87 0.77 7.46
CA HIS A 227 25.24 1.06 6.09
C HIS A 227 24.76 2.47 5.69
N ALA A 228 25.64 3.30 5.16
CA ALA A 228 25.29 4.54 4.50
C ALA A 228 25.36 4.33 2.98
N LEU A 229 24.21 4.34 2.32
CA LEU A 229 24.08 4.18 0.87
C LEU A 229 24.04 5.56 0.22
N LEU A 230 25.16 5.97 -0.39
CA LEU A 230 25.37 7.34 -0.82
C LEU A 230 25.61 7.44 -2.32
N ALA A 231 25.06 8.48 -2.96
CA ALA A 231 25.48 8.85 -4.31
C ALA A 231 26.94 9.34 -4.29
N SER A 232 27.75 9.01 -5.30
CA SER A 232 29.15 9.47 -5.41
C SER A 232 29.26 11.01 -5.60
N PRO A 233 30.35 11.66 -5.15
CA PRO A 233 31.52 11.09 -4.44
C PRO A 233 31.25 10.85 -2.95
N LEU A 234 31.81 9.79 -2.38
CA LEU A 234 31.66 9.48 -0.96
C LEU A 234 32.32 10.55 -0.06
N PRO A 235 31.79 10.79 1.16
CA PRO A 235 32.43 11.72 2.10
C PRO A 235 33.84 11.23 2.50
N PRO A 236 34.77 12.16 2.75
CA PRO A 236 36.19 11.83 3.00
C PRO A 236 36.42 11.09 4.31
N SER A 237 35.53 11.23 5.30
CA SER A 237 35.58 10.50 6.56
C SER A 237 34.18 10.14 7.03
N VAL A 238 34.05 8.91 7.55
CA VAL A 238 32.82 8.35 8.13
C VAL A 238 33.22 7.58 9.39
N PRO A 239 32.42 7.61 10.48
CA PRO A 239 32.70 6.82 11.66
C PRO A 239 32.91 5.34 11.31
N ALA A 240 33.92 4.70 11.90
CA ALA A 240 34.35 3.34 11.53
C ALA A 240 33.23 2.28 11.64
N HIS A 241 32.22 2.49 12.48
CA HIS A 241 31.08 1.58 12.64
C HIS A 241 30.04 1.68 11.51
N ILE A 242 30.13 2.67 10.62
CA ILE A 242 29.23 2.83 9.47
C ILE A 242 29.97 2.41 8.19
N ARG A 243 29.50 1.35 7.56
CA ARG A 243 29.97 0.97 6.22
C ARG A 243 29.37 1.89 5.18
N VAL A 244 30.18 2.49 4.32
CA VAL A 244 29.71 3.33 3.23
C VAL A 244 29.68 2.51 1.95
N ALA A 245 28.54 2.51 1.25
CA ALA A 245 28.43 1.93 -0.07
C ALA A 245 28.02 3.00 -1.08
N ALA A 246 28.78 3.08 -2.17
CA ALA A 246 28.39 3.91 -3.32
C ALA A 246 27.16 3.31 -3.99
N LEU A 247 26.19 4.16 -4.34
CA LEU A 247 25.00 3.79 -5.09
C LEU A 247 25.30 3.58 -6.58
N GLU A 248 26.12 2.58 -6.87
CA GLU A 248 26.60 2.28 -8.21
C GLU A 248 26.03 0.97 -8.73
N LEU A 249 25.38 1.02 -9.90
CA LEU A 249 24.89 -0.15 -10.61
C LEU A 249 25.93 -0.61 -11.63
N ARG A 250 26.64 -1.69 -11.32
CA ARG A 250 27.72 -2.21 -12.17
C ARG A 250 27.19 -2.95 -13.41
N SER A 251 26.08 -3.67 -13.28
CA SER A 251 25.54 -4.47 -14.40
C SER A 251 24.82 -3.56 -15.43
N PRO A 252 25.01 -3.80 -16.74
CA PRO A 252 24.27 -3.09 -17.79
C PRO A 252 22.74 -3.24 -17.64
N GLY A 253 22.27 -4.44 -17.31
CA GLY A 253 20.85 -4.71 -17.08
C GLY A 253 20.25 -3.91 -15.92
N ALA A 254 20.96 -3.80 -14.79
CA ALA A 254 20.47 -2.98 -13.67
C ALA A 254 20.47 -1.48 -14.02
N ARG A 255 21.49 -1.00 -14.73
CA ARG A 255 21.51 0.39 -15.23
C ARG A 255 20.34 0.68 -16.17
N CYS A 256 20.02 -0.26 -17.06
CA CYS A 256 18.85 -0.19 -17.94
C CYS A 256 17.55 -0.13 -17.12
N LEU A 257 17.34 -1.06 -16.18
CA LEU A 257 16.15 -1.08 -15.32
C LEU A 257 15.98 0.24 -14.57
N HIS A 258 17.06 0.74 -13.97
CA HIS A 258 17.04 2.02 -13.27
C HIS A 258 16.68 3.18 -14.18
N ALA A 259 17.32 3.29 -15.35
CA ALA A 259 17.02 4.36 -16.32
C ALA A 259 15.56 4.33 -16.77
N ASN A 260 15.02 3.14 -17.00
CA ASN A 260 13.65 2.90 -17.39
C ASN A 260 12.64 3.29 -16.30
N LEU A 261 12.92 2.93 -15.03
CA LEU A 261 12.12 3.39 -13.89
C LEU A 261 12.18 4.91 -13.73
N VAL A 262 13.38 5.51 -13.81
CA VAL A 262 13.61 6.95 -13.65
C VAL A 262 12.84 7.77 -14.69
N ARG A 263 12.70 7.25 -15.91
CA ARG A 263 11.86 7.86 -16.97
C ARG A 263 10.39 7.99 -16.54
N LEU A 264 9.89 7.08 -15.70
CA LEU A 264 8.51 7.07 -15.21
C LEU A 264 8.28 7.97 -13.99
N SER A 265 9.31 8.66 -13.52
CA SER A 265 9.29 9.49 -12.33
C SER A 265 9.80 10.91 -12.60
N HIS A 266 9.47 11.84 -11.71
CA HIS A 266 9.92 13.22 -11.75
C HIS A 266 10.24 13.71 -10.33
N GLY A 267 10.94 14.84 -10.24
CA GLY A 267 11.35 15.40 -8.95
C GLY A 267 12.21 14.43 -8.13
N PRO A 268 12.08 14.42 -6.80
CA PRO A 268 12.83 13.53 -5.91
C PRO A 268 12.60 12.05 -6.17
N GLY A 269 11.42 11.66 -6.67
CA GLY A 269 11.06 10.27 -6.97
C GLY A 269 12.09 9.54 -7.83
N ARG A 270 12.74 10.25 -8.76
CA ARG A 270 13.81 9.72 -9.61
C ARG A 270 14.95 9.12 -8.78
N THR A 271 15.25 9.73 -7.64
CA THR A 271 16.36 9.33 -6.79
C THR A 271 16.02 8.11 -5.94
N TYR A 272 14.75 7.88 -5.60
CA TYR A 272 14.36 6.75 -4.75
C TYR A 272 14.33 5.41 -5.49
N LEU A 273 14.34 5.42 -6.83
CA LEU A 273 14.19 4.24 -7.69
C LEU A 273 15.41 3.31 -7.75
N LEU A 274 16.47 3.63 -7.01
CA LEU A 274 17.56 2.69 -6.70
C LEU A 274 17.23 1.79 -5.51
N LYS A 275 16.33 2.19 -4.59
CA LYS A 275 15.92 1.35 -3.44
C LYS A 275 15.43 -0.06 -3.87
N PRO A 276 14.61 -0.20 -4.93
CA PRO A 276 14.22 -1.53 -5.47
C PRO A 276 15.40 -2.34 -6.05
N LEU A 277 16.51 -1.69 -6.38
CA LEU A 277 17.67 -2.28 -7.05
C LEU A 277 18.84 -2.52 -6.09
N LEU A 278 18.66 -2.36 -4.77
CA LEU A 278 19.75 -2.47 -3.80
C LEU A 278 20.40 -3.87 -3.74
N HIS A 279 19.73 -4.90 -4.24
CA HIS A 279 20.31 -6.23 -4.39
C HIS A 279 21.44 -6.31 -5.44
N PHE A 280 21.53 -5.31 -6.33
CA PHE A 280 22.66 -5.08 -7.25
C PHE A 280 23.76 -4.16 -6.69
N VAL A 281 23.48 -3.45 -5.60
CA VAL A 281 24.40 -2.48 -4.98
C VAL A 281 25.14 -3.11 -3.80
N LEU A 282 24.40 -3.76 -2.92
CA LEU A 282 24.95 -4.36 -1.69
C LEU A 282 25.61 -5.71 -1.99
N PRO A 283 26.73 -6.05 -1.31
CA PRO A 283 27.48 -7.26 -1.57
C PRO A 283 26.67 -8.53 -1.23
N PRO A 284 27.02 -9.69 -1.82
CA PRO A 284 26.33 -10.96 -1.55
C PRO A 284 26.28 -11.36 -0.07
N SER A 285 27.29 -10.95 0.73
CA SER A 285 27.31 -11.18 2.19
C SER A 285 26.12 -10.55 2.91
N VAL A 286 25.58 -9.44 2.42
CA VAL A 286 24.35 -8.84 2.95
C VAL A 286 23.15 -9.58 2.34
N ARG A 287 22.56 -10.51 3.10
CA ARG A 287 21.41 -11.32 2.65
C ARG A 287 20.06 -10.66 2.92
N ARG A 288 19.97 -9.85 3.97
CA ARG A 288 18.77 -9.11 4.42
C ARG A 288 19.20 -7.74 4.92
N VAL A 289 18.36 -6.72 4.76
CA VAL A 289 18.64 -5.36 5.25
C VAL A 289 17.35 -4.61 5.57
N LEU A 290 17.38 -3.82 6.64
CA LEU A 290 16.38 -2.80 6.96
C LEU A 290 16.78 -1.50 6.27
N VAL A 291 16.03 -1.03 5.28
CA VAL A 291 16.23 0.29 4.68
C VAL A 291 15.28 1.27 5.37
N LEU A 292 15.85 2.23 6.09
CA LEU A 292 15.12 3.18 6.91
C LEU A 292 15.37 4.61 6.43
N ASP A 293 14.32 5.43 6.43
CA ASP A 293 14.48 6.87 6.26
C ASP A 293 15.15 7.49 7.51
N THR A 294 15.83 8.62 7.35
CA THR A 294 16.62 9.24 8.44
C THR A 294 15.77 9.91 9.53
N ASP A 295 14.46 9.98 9.36
CA ASP A 295 13.48 10.60 10.25
C ASP A 295 12.54 9.56 10.91
N VAL A 296 12.98 8.31 10.95
CA VAL A 296 12.39 7.29 11.81
C VAL A 296 12.96 7.33 13.23
N VAL A 297 12.15 6.89 14.19
CA VAL A 297 12.48 6.78 15.61
C VAL A 297 12.08 5.38 16.07
N MET A 298 13.03 4.59 16.56
CA MET A 298 12.72 3.30 17.18
C MET A 298 12.17 3.55 18.58
N ILE A 299 11.07 2.87 18.87
CA ILE A 299 10.43 2.87 20.20
C ILE A 299 10.64 1.52 20.87
N ARG A 300 10.67 0.44 20.09
CA ARG A 300 10.89 -0.93 20.54
C ARG A 300 12.23 -1.48 20.04
N PRO A 301 12.75 -2.58 20.62
CA PRO A 301 14.01 -3.17 20.19
C PRO A 301 14.04 -3.49 18.69
N LEU A 302 15.14 -3.12 18.03
CA LEU A 302 15.35 -3.34 16.59
C LEU A 302 15.22 -4.82 16.19
N ALA A 303 15.61 -5.74 17.07
CA ALA A 303 15.52 -7.18 16.85
C ALA A 303 14.08 -7.65 16.56
N GLU A 304 13.07 -6.99 17.10
CA GLU A 304 11.67 -7.31 16.85
C GLU A 304 11.23 -6.97 15.41
N LEU A 305 11.70 -5.84 14.88
CA LEU A 305 11.50 -5.47 13.48
C LEU A 305 12.26 -6.43 12.56
N TRP A 306 13.51 -6.75 12.91
CA TRP A 306 14.31 -7.74 12.18
C TRP A 306 13.64 -9.12 12.16
N GLY A 307 13.01 -9.52 13.26
CA GLY A 307 12.26 -10.77 13.39
C GLY A 307 11.12 -10.93 12.38
N GLN A 308 10.61 -9.84 11.80
CA GLN A 308 9.57 -9.90 10.77
C GLN A 308 10.02 -10.64 9.50
N PHE A 309 11.33 -10.71 9.21
CA PHE A 309 11.83 -11.53 8.10
C PHE A 309 11.45 -13.01 8.23
N ALA A 310 11.32 -13.53 9.45
CA ALA A 310 10.90 -14.92 9.68
C ALA A 310 9.43 -15.17 9.32
N ARG A 311 8.63 -14.11 9.16
CA ARG A 311 7.21 -14.16 8.80
C ARG A 311 6.96 -13.96 7.31
N PHE A 312 8.02 -13.84 6.52
CA PHE A 312 7.89 -13.70 5.07
C PHE A 312 7.36 -15.00 4.49
N GLY A 313 6.34 -14.88 3.62
CA GLY A 313 5.90 -16.01 2.80
C GLY A 313 7.02 -16.53 1.91
N PRO A 314 6.84 -17.71 1.27
CA PRO A 314 7.89 -18.35 0.49
C PRO A 314 8.41 -17.49 -0.67
N GLU A 315 7.52 -16.72 -1.32
CA GLU A 315 7.87 -15.83 -2.44
C GLU A 315 8.23 -14.40 -1.99
N ALA A 316 7.94 -14.03 -0.74
CA ALA A 316 8.10 -12.67 -0.28
C ALA A 316 9.57 -12.26 -0.24
N VAL A 317 9.85 -11.12 -0.87
CA VAL A 317 11.19 -10.53 -1.01
C VAL A 317 11.27 -9.14 -0.35
N LEU A 318 10.14 -8.47 -0.16
CA LEU A 318 10.05 -7.15 0.47
C LEU A 318 8.99 -7.14 1.58
N GLY A 319 9.30 -6.48 2.69
CA GLY A 319 8.35 -6.17 3.76
C GLY A 319 8.09 -4.67 3.83
N LEU A 320 6.82 -4.27 3.78
CA LEU A 320 6.41 -2.86 3.78
C LEU A 320 5.17 -2.64 4.65
N VAL A 321 5.04 -1.43 5.18
CA VAL A 321 3.87 -1.00 5.97
C VAL A 321 2.89 -0.27 5.04
N ALA A 322 1.59 -0.41 5.33
CA ALA A 322 0.56 0.35 4.65
C ALA A 322 0.78 1.87 4.85
N GLU A 323 0.48 2.64 3.81
CA GLU A 323 0.45 4.09 3.86
C GLU A 323 -0.75 4.55 4.72
N GLN A 324 -0.49 5.38 5.72
CA GLN A 324 -1.50 5.93 6.63
C GLN A 324 -2.01 7.26 6.09
N SER A 325 -2.39 7.25 4.80
CA SER A 325 -2.99 8.38 4.10
C SER A 325 -3.91 7.92 2.99
N SER A 326 -4.78 8.83 2.53
CA SER A 326 -5.62 8.62 1.35
C SER A 326 -4.89 8.84 0.02
N LEU A 327 -3.55 8.96 0.02
CA LEU A 327 -2.76 9.27 -1.16
C LEU A 327 -3.02 8.30 -2.34
N TYR A 328 -3.28 7.03 -2.04
CA TYR A 328 -3.57 5.99 -3.02
C TYR A 328 -5.05 5.55 -3.01
N SER A 329 -5.92 6.33 -2.36
CA SER A 329 -7.35 6.01 -2.28
C SER A 329 -7.97 5.91 -3.69
N GLY A 330 -8.56 4.75 -3.97
CA GLY A 330 -9.17 4.42 -5.28
C GLY A 330 -8.43 3.37 -6.11
N ASN A 331 -7.14 3.08 -5.85
CA ASN A 331 -6.36 2.18 -6.72
C ASN A 331 -5.61 1.03 -6.00
N ALA A 332 -5.25 1.16 -4.71
CA ALA A 332 -4.57 0.11 -3.94
C ALA A 332 -4.52 0.44 -2.43
N ILE A 333 -4.22 -0.56 -1.58
CA ILE A 333 -3.65 -0.28 -0.24
C ILE A 333 -2.22 0.20 -0.47
N GLY A 334 -2.05 1.52 -0.49
CA GLY A 334 -0.75 2.16 -0.65
C GLY A 334 0.27 1.64 0.37
N LYS A 335 1.54 1.66 0.00
CA LYS A 335 2.66 1.33 0.89
C LYS A 335 3.44 2.61 1.18
N ASN A 336 4.07 2.68 2.36
CA ASN A 336 4.97 3.77 2.71
C ASN A 336 6.44 3.33 2.55
N GLY A 337 7.27 4.21 1.97
CA GLY A 337 8.68 3.91 1.65
C GLY A 337 9.68 4.13 2.78
N GLY A 338 9.26 4.60 3.96
CA GLY A 338 10.19 4.96 5.04
C GLY A 338 10.75 3.80 5.85
N VAL A 339 10.11 2.62 5.78
CA VAL A 339 10.56 1.39 6.45
C VAL A 339 10.42 0.24 5.48
N GLN A 340 11.55 -0.33 5.05
CA GLN A 340 11.59 -1.43 4.08
C GLN A 340 12.44 -2.57 4.60
N LEU A 341 11.88 -3.78 4.59
CA LEU A 341 12.62 -5.02 4.87
C LEU A 341 12.96 -5.68 3.54
N LEU A 342 14.22 -5.60 3.11
CA LEU A 342 14.64 -6.17 1.83
C LEU A 342 15.35 -7.50 2.05
N HIS A 343 14.79 -8.59 1.52
CA HIS A 343 15.44 -9.89 1.52
C HIS A 343 16.31 -10.02 0.26
N LEU A 344 17.46 -9.36 0.26
CA LEU A 344 18.35 -9.22 -0.89
C LEU A 344 18.74 -10.56 -1.53
N GLU A 345 19.00 -11.60 -0.74
CA GLU A 345 19.28 -12.94 -1.28
C GLU A 345 18.12 -13.50 -2.11
N ARG A 346 16.88 -13.40 -1.61
CA ARG A 346 15.70 -13.84 -2.36
C ARG A 346 15.43 -12.92 -3.56
N MET A 347 15.64 -11.61 -3.44
CA MET A 347 15.54 -10.68 -4.56
C MET A 347 16.49 -11.07 -5.70
N ARG A 348 17.74 -11.42 -5.37
CA ARG A 348 18.75 -11.90 -6.33
C ARG A 348 18.32 -13.19 -7.04
N ARG A 349 17.60 -14.08 -6.34
CA ARG A 349 17.21 -15.42 -6.83
C ARG A 349 15.80 -15.49 -7.42
N SER A 350 14.98 -14.45 -7.28
CA SER A 350 13.55 -14.49 -7.64
C SER A 350 13.31 -14.06 -9.09
N PRO A 351 12.93 -14.98 -10.01
CA PRO A 351 12.54 -14.61 -11.37
C PRO A 351 11.25 -13.79 -11.37
N ALA A 352 10.34 -14.05 -10.42
CA ALA A 352 9.10 -13.30 -10.26
C ALA A 352 9.37 -11.83 -9.90
N TYR A 353 10.33 -11.55 -9.00
CA TYR A 353 10.72 -10.18 -8.68
C TYR A 353 11.40 -9.48 -9.86
N ALA A 354 12.30 -10.16 -10.56
CA ALA A 354 12.93 -9.62 -11.76
C ALA A 354 11.91 -9.29 -12.86
N ALA A 355 10.97 -10.20 -13.13
CA ALA A 355 9.90 -10.01 -14.11
C ALA A 355 8.96 -8.85 -13.70
N ALA A 356 8.62 -8.74 -12.42
CA ALA A 356 7.79 -7.64 -11.92
C ALA A 356 8.52 -6.29 -12.06
N LEU A 357 9.79 -6.20 -11.70
CA LEU A 357 10.59 -4.99 -11.91
C LEU A 357 10.65 -4.60 -13.38
N ASP A 358 10.93 -5.54 -14.28
CA ASP A 358 10.98 -5.28 -15.72
C ASP A 358 9.61 -4.89 -16.29
N HIS A 359 8.52 -5.51 -15.82
CA HIS A 359 7.15 -5.14 -16.19
C HIS A 359 6.86 -3.65 -15.89
N TYR A 360 7.23 -3.17 -14.71
CA TYR A 360 7.04 -1.76 -14.37
C TYR A 360 8.05 -0.85 -15.06
N ALA A 361 9.34 -1.22 -15.11
CA ALA A 361 10.38 -0.42 -15.75
C ALA A 361 10.09 -0.18 -17.24
N THR A 362 9.62 -1.21 -17.95
CA THR A 362 9.24 -1.11 -19.37
C THR A 362 8.00 -0.27 -19.62
N GLY A 363 7.27 0.16 -18.59
CA GLY A 363 6.00 0.89 -18.73
C GLY A 363 4.78 0.00 -19.01
N ARG A 364 4.95 -1.33 -19.08
CA ARG A 364 3.82 -2.28 -19.27
C ARG A 364 2.82 -2.27 -18.12
N GLY A 365 3.22 -1.82 -16.94
CA GLY A 365 2.32 -1.57 -15.81
C GLY A 365 1.39 -0.36 -15.99
N GLY A 366 1.53 0.41 -17.08
CA GLY A 366 0.63 1.50 -17.45
C GLY A 366 0.61 2.70 -16.50
N ALA A 367 1.50 2.75 -15.50
CA ALA A 367 1.47 3.73 -14.43
C ALA A 367 2.72 4.60 -14.38
N TRP A 368 2.52 5.90 -14.18
CA TRP A 368 3.59 6.82 -13.82
C TRP A 368 3.92 6.68 -12.33
N LEU A 369 5.20 6.57 -12.00
CA LEU A 369 5.68 6.46 -10.61
C LEU A 369 5.67 7.81 -9.88
N GLY A 370 5.70 8.90 -10.64
CA GLY A 370 5.48 10.26 -10.13
C GLY A 370 6.54 10.70 -9.13
N TYR A 371 6.15 11.60 -8.23
CA TYR A 371 7.06 12.28 -7.29
C TYR A 371 7.60 11.37 -6.16
N LEU A 372 6.89 10.29 -5.83
CA LEU A 372 7.22 9.41 -4.70
C LEU A 372 8.00 8.15 -5.10
N GLY A 373 8.28 7.95 -6.39
CA GLY A 373 9.26 6.98 -6.86
C GLY A 373 8.99 5.54 -6.41
N ASP A 374 9.88 5.02 -5.57
CA ASP A 374 9.85 3.64 -5.05
C ASP A 374 8.56 3.34 -4.28
N GLN A 375 8.06 4.29 -3.49
CA GLN A 375 6.82 4.11 -2.73
C GLN A 375 5.62 3.83 -3.66
N THR A 376 5.52 4.58 -4.75
CA THR A 376 4.49 4.37 -5.77
C THR A 376 4.69 3.05 -6.51
N LEU A 377 5.93 2.73 -6.88
CA LEU A 377 6.27 1.46 -7.52
C LEU A 377 5.85 0.27 -6.64
N TYR A 378 6.25 0.28 -5.37
CA TYR A 378 5.90 -0.77 -4.43
C TYR A 378 4.41 -0.86 -4.17
N SER A 379 3.69 0.26 -4.17
CA SER A 379 2.23 0.25 -4.04
C SER A 379 1.57 -0.48 -5.22
N PHE A 380 2.03 -0.24 -6.45
CA PHE A 380 1.54 -0.96 -7.62
C PHE A 380 1.95 -2.43 -7.64
N MET A 381 3.22 -2.72 -7.33
CA MET A 381 3.72 -4.09 -7.27
C MET A 381 3.04 -4.90 -6.16
N ALA A 382 2.79 -4.32 -4.98
CA ALA A 382 2.08 -5.01 -3.90
C ALA A 382 0.63 -5.31 -4.26
N TYR A 383 0.02 -4.48 -5.11
CA TYR A 383 -1.34 -4.72 -5.61
C TYR A 383 -1.39 -5.86 -6.65
N SER A 384 -0.47 -5.87 -7.62
CA SER A 384 -0.50 -6.82 -8.74
C SER A 384 0.33 -8.10 -8.53
N HIS A 385 1.32 -8.05 -7.65
CA HIS A 385 2.27 -9.15 -7.35
C HIS A 385 2.38 -9.36 -5.83
N GLY A 386 1.23 -9.45 -5.14
CA GLY A 386 1.16 -9.49 -3.68
C GLY A 386 2.00 -10.58 -3.00
N ALA A 387 2.25 -11.72 -3.66
CA ALA A 387 3.10 -12.80 -3.14
C ALA A 387 4.56 -12.37 -2.89
N LEU A 388 5.05 -11.36 -3.59
CA LEU A 388 6.39 -10.79 -3.40
C LEU A 388 6.49 -9.90 -2.15
N PHE A 389 5.36 -9.57 -1.51
CA PHE A 389 5.30 -8.60 -0.42
C PHE A 389 4.78 -9.22 0.88
N HIS A 390 5.53 -9.01 1.94
CA HIS A 390 5.05 -9.17 3.31
C HIS A 390 4.45 -7.86 3.81
N SER A 391 3.21 -7.90 4.29
CA SER A 391 2.58 -6.73 4.91
C SER A 391 2.95 -6.65 6.38
N LEU A 392 3.74 -5.65 6.72
CA LEU A 392 4.08 -5.34 8.10
C LEU A 392 2.90 -4.68 8.80
N GLY A 393 2.77 -4.95 10.10
CA GLY A 393 1.82 -4.23 10.95
C GLY A 393 2.12 -2.73 10.99
N CYS A 394 1.08 -1.93 11.23
CA CYS A 394 1.17 -0.47 11.28
C CYS A 394 2.24 0.02 12.28
N GLU A 395 2.52 -0.79 13.31
CA GLU A 395 3.32 -0.43 14.46
C GLU A 395 4.77 -0.20 14.07
N TRP A 396 5.19 -0.78 12.95
CA TRP A 396 6.52 -0.68 12.41
C TRP A 396 6.73 0.54 11.49
N ASN A 397 5.71 1.38 11.29
CA ASN A 397 5.82 2.67 10.60
C ASN A 397 4.63 3.57 10.93
N ARG A 398 4.63 4.12 12.15
CA ARG A 398 3.62 5.09 12.63
C ARG A 398 3.89 6.47 12.04
N GLN A 399 3.12 6.85 11.04
CA GLN A 399 3.42 7.99 10.16
C GLN A 399 2.83 9.30 10.71
N LEU A 400 3.69 10.28 10.99
CA LEU A 400 3.34 11.64 11.37
C LEU A 400 3.21 12.53 10.12
N SER A 401 2.04 12.48 9.46
CA SER A 401 1.81 13.21 8.22
C SER A 401 0.70 14.26 8.31
N VAL A 402 1.06 15.52 8.03
CA VAL A 402 0.11 16.65 7.98
C VAL A 402 -0.68 16.72 6.68
N HIS A 403 -0.08 16.24 5.59
CA HIS A 403 -0.61 16.43 4.24
C HIS A 403 -1.83 15.58 3.94
N PHE A 404 -2.10 14.57 4.76
CA PHE A 404 -3.15 13.60 4.47
C PHE A 404 -4.16 13.39 5.59
N GLY A 405 -3.94 14.02 6.74
CA GLY A 405 -4.92 14.10 7.82
C GLY A 405 -4.41 13.51 9.13
N LEU A 406 -3.53 14.24 9.83
CA LEU A 406 -3.14 13.94 11.22
C LEU A 406 -4.33 13.58 12.13
N GLU A 407 -5.49 14.15 11.85
CA GLU A 407 -6.72 14.01 12.63
C GLU A 407 -7.65 12.90 12.09
N ALA A 408 -7.34 12.31 10.94
CA ALA A 408 -8.18 11.31 10.28
C ALA A 408 -8.02 9.92 10.91
N GLN A 409 -8.92 9.59 11.84
CA GLN A 409 -8.92 8.31 12.55
C GLN A 409 -8.78 7.10 11.62
N ARG A 410 -9.49 7.06 10.48
CA ARG A 410 -9.45 5.91 9.56
C ARG A 410 -8.05 5.65 8.98
N GLN A 411 -7.21 6.67 8.88
CA GLN A 411 -5.87 6.55 8.30
C GLN A 411 -4.82 6.20 9.37
N HIS A 412 -4.95 6.76 10.58
CA HIS A 412 -4.01 6.54 11.68
C HIS A 412 -4.43 5.43 12.66
N ALA A 413 -5.65 4.89 12.51
CA ALA A 413 -6.15 3.80 13.33
C ALA A 413 -5.23 2.60 13.24
N CYS A 414 -4.71 2.19 14.39
CA CYS A 414 -4.17 0.86 14.53
C CYS A 414 -4.00 0.49 16.00
N ALA A 415 -4.39 -0.75 16.31
CA ALA A 415 -4.49 -1.27 17.66
C ALA A 415 -3.13 -1.66 18.28
N ALA A 416 -2.12 -1.97 17.46
CA ALA A 416 -0.83 -2.45 17.96
C ALA A 416 0.00 -1.31 18.62
N PRO A 417 0.66 -1.54 19.76
CA PRO A 417 1.57 -0.56 20.37
C PRO A 417 2.68 -0.15 19.41
N CYS A 418 3.15 1.10 19.45
CA CYS A 418 4.12 1.55 18.45
C CYS A 418 5.46 0.83 18.61
N GLY A 419 6.03 0.36 17.51
CA GLY A 419 7.41 -0.12 17.44
C GLY A 419 8.36 0.91 16.84
N LEU A 420 7.87 1.69 15.87
CA LEU A 420 8.63 2.72 15.16
C LEU A 420 7.72 3.90 14.79
N LEU A 421 8.19 5.11 15.06
CA LEU A 421 7.56 6.37 14.67
C LEU A 421 8.29 6.97 13.46
N HIS A 422 7.57 7.55 12.52
CA HIS A 422 8.13 8.10 11.29
C HIS A 422 7.66 9.54 11.07
N ALA A 423 8.58 10.50 11.19
CA ALA A 423 8.30 11.93 11.01
C ALA A 423 8.28 12.35 9.53
N ASN A 424 7.40 11.74 8.76
CA ASN A 424 7.36 11.83 7.29
C ASN A 424 6.82 13.17 6.73
N SER A 425 6.40 14.10 7.59
CA SER A 425 6.03 15.47 7.19
C SER A 425 7.10 16.50 7.54
N PRO A 426 7.44 17.44 6.64
CA PRO A 426 8.37 18.53 6.91
C PRO A 426 8.10 19.30 8.21
N ASP A 427 6.83 19.63 8.49
CA ASP A 427 6.44 20.40 9.68
C ASP A 427 6.68 19.64 11.00
N LEU A 428 6.78 18.31 10.94
CA LEU A 428 6.91 17.44 12.12
C LEU A 428 8.30 16.81 12.26
N LYS A 429 9.23 17.08 11.34
CA LYS A 429 10.62 16.57 11.44
C LYS A 429 11.32 16.98 12.74
N CYS A 430 10.93 18.11 13.34
CA CYS A 430 11.48 18.54 14.63
C CYS A 430 11.11 17.58 15.78
N ILE A 431 9.91 16.99 15.73
CA ILE A 431 9.46 15.98 16.71
C ILE A 431 10.32 14.73 16.60
N GLY A 432 10.51 14.21 15.38
CA GLY A 432 11.38 13.06 15.13
C GLY A 432 12.82 13.33 15.57
N THR A 433 13.35 14.53 15.28
CA THR A 433 14.71 14.92 15.69
C THR A 433 14.86 14.98 17.22
N ALA A 434 13.91 15.60 17.93
CA ALA A 434 13.93 15.66 19.39
C ALA A 434 13.86 14.25 20.01
N MET A 435 13.00 13.39 19.47
CA MET A 435 12.90 12.00 19.90
C MET A 435 14.17 11.18 19.63
N GLN A 436 14.83 11.35 18.47
CA GLN A 436 16.12 10.71 18.20
C GLN A 436 17.20 11.16 19.20
N LEU A 437 17.27 12.45 19.50
CA LEU A 437 18.23 13.00 20.49
C LEU A 437 17.97 12.48 21.90
N ALA A 438 16.73 12.12 22.21
CA ALA A 438 16.35 11.49 23.47
C ALA A 438 16.33 9.95 23.39
N ASN A 439 16.94 9.36 22.35
CA ASN A 439 17.00 7.90 22.13
C ASN A 439 15.61 7.21 22.19
N GLY A 440 14.59 7.83 21.58
CA GLY A 440 13.22 7.31 21.59
C GLY A 440 12.49 7.43 22.93
N SER A 441 13.03 8.18 23.89
CA SER A 441 12.51 8.24 25.27
C SER A 441 11.04 8.65 25.38
N CYS A 442 10.30 7.90 26.18
CA CYS A 442 8.91 8.21 26.50
C CYS A 442 8.72 9.45 27.38
N VAL A 443 9.75 9.87 28.11
CA VAL A 443 9.72 11.16 28.82
C VAL A 443 9.68 12.31 27.81
N GLU A 444 10.52 12.21 26.78
CA GLU A 444 10.57 13.21 25.71
C GLU A 444 9.29 13.21 24.87
N TRP A 445 8.75 12.03 24.54
CA TRP A 445 7.47 11.94 23.84
C TRP A 445 6.34 12.65 24.59
N ARG A 446 6.21 12.39 25.89
CA ARG A 446 5.22 13.06 26.75
C ARG A 446 5.47 14.57 26.87
N ARG A 447 6.73 15.01 26.84
CA ARG A 447 7.07 16.44 26.80
C ARG A 447 6.57 17.08 25.50
N LEU A 448 6.83 16.46 24.35
CA LEU A 448 6.45 16.96 23.02
C LEU A 448 4.93 16.95 22.81
N GLN A 449 4.21 15.97 23.39
CA GLN A 449 2.75 15.93 23.39
C GLN A 449 2.14 17.14 24.13
N ARG A 450 2.74 17.57 25.23
CA ARG A 450 2.29 18.75 25.99
C ARG A 450 2.76 20.06 25.36
N ASN A 451 4.00 20.08 24.88
CA ASN A 451 4.64 21.28 24.35
C ASN A 451 5.35 20.97 23.02
N SER A 452 4.64 21.25 21.92
CA SER A 452 5.13 21.08 20.56
C SER A 452 5.75 22.36 20.00
N SER A 453 6.44 23.16 20.82
CA SER A 453 6.99 24.48 20.42
C SER A 453 8.01 24.43 19.29
N CYS A 454 8.64 23.26 19.04
CA CYS A 454 9.53 23.10 17.89
C CYS A 454 8.78 23.15 16.55
N VAL A 455 7.47 22.86 16.54
CA VAL A 455 6.63 22.90 15.34
C VAL A 455 6.30 24.35 15.04
N ARG A 456 6.99 24.91 14.03
CA ARG A 456 6.89 26.34 13.68
C ARG A 456 5.47 26.75 13.28
N ASN A 457 4.77 25.89 12.55
CA ASN A 457 3.38 26.11 12.20
C ASN A 457 2.48 25.81 13.42
N ARG A 458 1.99 26.87 14.10
CA ARG A 458 1.16 26.74 15.31
C ARG A 458 -0.10 25.90 15.09
N GLY A 459 -0.72 26.00 13.91
CA GLY A 459 -1.91 25.21 13.56
C GLY A 459 -1.59 23.72 13.45
N VAL A 460 -0.47 23.37 12.79
CA VAL A 460 0.03 21.99 12.75
C VAL A 460 0.41 21.50 14.15
N GLY A 461 1.05 22.34 14.96
CA GLY A 461 1.40 21.99 16.34
C GLY A 461 0.17 21.63 17.18
N ALA A 462 -0.92 22.39 17.07
CA ALA A 462 -2.18 22.07 17.74
C ALA A 462 -2.75 20.72 17.29
N LYS A 463 -2.83 20.50 15.98
CA LYS A 463 -3.30 19.21 15.41
C LYS A 463 -2.44 18.04 15.83
N PHE A 464 -1.11 18.22 15.86
CA PHE A 464 -0.18 17.22 16.34
C PHE A 464 -0.47 16.83 17.78
N ARG A 465 -0.70 17.78 18.69
CA ARG A 465 -0.98 17.44 20.10
C ARG A 465 -2.25 16.59 20.24
N THR A 466 -3.33 16.96 19.55
CA THR A 466 -4.57 16.18 19.52
C THR A 466 -4.36 14.78 18.93
N ALA A 467 -3.70 14.70 17.77
CA ALA A 467 -3.40 13.43 17.12
C ALA A 467 -2.50 12.54 17.97
N ALA A 468 -1.46 13.11 18.59
CA ALA A 468 -0.50 12.39 19.41
C ALA A 468 -1.14 11.78 20.66
N ALA A 469 -2.12 12.47 21.26
CA ALA A 469 -2.92 11.93 22.38
C ALA A 469 -3.94 10.87 21.93
N THR A 470 -4.42 10.91 20.69
CA THR A 470 -5.51 10.05 20.22
C THR A 470 -5.01 8.79 19.53
N TYR A 471 -4.07 8.93 18.59
CA TYR A 471 -3.65 7.86 17.68
C TYR A 471 -2.24 7.32 17.97
N PHE A 472 -1.45 8.06 18.75
CA PHE A 472 -0.06 7.72 19.06
C PHE A 472 0.20 7.62 20.57
N ALA A 473 -0.86 7.59 21.39
CA ALA A 473 -0.72 7.35 22.84
C ALA A 473 -0.05 6.00 23.12
N SER A 474 -0.31 5.01 22.27
CA SER A 474 0.28 3.67 22.36
C SER A 474 1.79 3.62 22.06
N CYS A 475 2.41 4.75 21.70
CA CYS A 475 3.85 4.80 21.49
C CYS A 475 4.62 4.82 22.81
N CYS A 476 3.98 5.22 23.90
CA CYS A 476 4.58 5.27 25.23
C CYS A 476 3.49 5.07 26.27
N LEU A 477 3.10 3.80 26.45
CA LEU A 477 2.20 3.36 27.53
C LEU A 477 2.97 3.17 28.83
#